data_AF-A0A973BMJ1-F1
#
_entry.id   AF-A0A973BMJ1-F1
#
_cell.length_a   1.000
_cell.length_b   1.000
_cell.length_c   1.000
_cell.angle_alpha   90.00
_cell.angle_beta   90.00
_cell.angle_gamma   90.00
#
_symmetry.space_group_name_H-M   'P 1'
#
loop_
_entity.id
_entity.type
_entity.pdbx_description
1 polymer ?
#
loop_
_entity_poly.entity_id
_entity_poly.type
_entity_poly.pdbx_seq_one_letter_code
_entity_poly.pdbx_strand_id
1 'polypeptide(L)' 'MSQKKVYLAVDLGAGSGRVLAGEFDGNRIELHELNRFDNPPVELPSGWHWNITALYQNILD' A
#
# COMPACT_ATOMS: atom_id res chain seq x y z
N MET A 1 -10.00 -24.51 14.67
CA MET A 1 -10.05 -23.04 14.60
C MET A 1 -10.23 -22.66 13.14
N SER A 2 -11.13 -21.73 12.83
CA SER A 2 -11.27 -21.20 11.46
C SER A 2 -9.92 -20.63 11.00
N GLN A 3 -9.48 -20.97 9.79
CA GLN A 3 -8.26 -20.42 9.23
C GLN A 3 -8.49 -18.94 8.97
N LYS A 4 -7.76 -18.08 9.68
CA LYS A 4 -7.81 -16.63 9.45
C LYS A 4 -7.27 -16.32 8.06
N LYS A 5 -8.01 -15.52 7.29
CA LYS A 5 -7.59 -15.09 5.95
C LYS A 5 -7.05 -13.67 6.04
N VAL A 6 -5.90 -13.44 5.42
CA VAL A 6 -5.30 -12.11 5.33
C VAL A 6 -5.44 -11.61 3.90
N TYR A 7 -5.94 -10.39 3.77
CA TYR A 7 -6.05 -9.66 2.51
C TYR A 7 -5.21 -8.40 2.59
N LEU A 8 -4.46 -8.08 1.54
CA LEU A 8 -3.71 -6.83 1.46
C LEU A 8 -4.47 -5.80 0.62
N ALA A 9 -4.59 -4.60 1.15
CA ALA A 9 -5.02 -3.42 0.41
C ALA A 9 -3.82 -2.50 0.21
N VAL A 10 -3.55 -2.14 -1.04
CA VAL A 10 -2.53 -1.18 -1.43
C VAL A 10 -3.24 0.07 -1.93
N ASP A 11 -3.18 1.14 -1.16
CA ASP A 11 -3.80 2.43 -1.45
C ASP A 11 -2.72 3.42 -1.91
N LEU A 12 -2.77 3.83 -3.17
CA LEU A 12 -1.78 4.71 -3.79
C LEU A 12 -2.43 6.08 -4.08
N GLY A 13 -2.22 7.01 -3.17
CA GLY A 13 -2.62 8.40 -3.33
C GLY A 13 -1.59 9.24 -4.09
N ALA A 14 -1.98 10.45 -4.47
CA ALA A 14 -1.11 11.34 -5.24
C ALA A 14 0.10 11.87 -4.44
N GLY A 15 0.06 11.89 -3.11
CA GLY A 15 1.19 12.36 -2.28
C GLY A 15 1.75 11.31 -1.34
N SER A 16 1.04 10.21 -1.16
CA SER A 16 1.37 9.16 -0.19
C SER A 16 0.78 7.83 -0.62
N GLY A 17 1.28 6.75 -0.05
CA GLY A 17 0.71 5.42 -0.17
C GLY A 17 0.66 4.69 1.16
N ARG A 18 -0.17 3.64 1.22
CA ARG A 18 -0.35 2.78 2.39
C ARG A 18 -0.54 1.32 1.99
N VAL A 19 -0.04 0.43 2.82
CA VAL A 19 -0.34 -1.01 2.77
C VAL A 19 -1.05 -1.39 4.07
N LEU A 20 -2.25 -1.97 3.93
CA LEU A 20 -3.06 -2.44 5.04
C LEU A 20 -3.28 -3.94 4.93
N ALA A 21 -3.06 -4.68 6.01
CA ALA A 21 -3.54 -6.06 6.14
C ALA A 21 -4.91 -6.06 6.81
N GLY A 22 -5.90 -6.66 6.14
CA GLY A 22 -7.19 -7.02 6.70
C GLY A 22 -7.20 -8.49 7.08
N GLU A 23 -7.23 -8.78 8.38
CA GLU A 23 -7.37 -10.13 8.91
C GLU A 23 -8.86 -10.42 9.16
N PHE A 24 -9.40 -11.41 8.45
CA PHE A 24 -10.79 -11.84 8.58
C PHE A 24 -10.87 -13.21 9.24
N ASP A 25 -11.57 -13.27 10.39
CA ASP A 25 -11.76 -14.51 11.16
C ASP A 25 -13.02 -15.31 10.78
N GLY A 26 -13.85 -14.75 9.89
CA GLY A 26 -15.16 -15.28 9.51
C GLY A 26 -16.34 -14.45 9.99
N ASN A 27 -16.11 -13.50 10.91
CA ASN A 27 -17.15 -12.61 11.47
C ASN A 27 -16.68 -11.14 11.56
N ARG A 28 -15.41 -10.91 11.91
CA ARG A 28 -14.82 -9.58 12.07
C ARG A 28 -13.60 -9.40 11.17
N ILE A 29 -13.42 -8.18 10.68
CA ILE A 29 -12.18 -7.73 10.06
C ILE A 29 -11.42 -6.87 11.06
N GLU A 30 -10.15 -7.20 11.28
CA GLU A 30 -9.18 -6.35 11.96
C GLU A 30 -8.20 -5.78 10.92
N LEU A 31 -7.91 -4.48 11.02
CA LEU A 31 -7.04 -3.77 10.08
C LEU A 31 -5.71 -3.44 10.76
N HIS A 32 -4.63 -3.73 10.06
CA HIS A 32 -3.26 -3.43 10.47
C HIS A 32 -2.58 -2.59 9.38
N GLU A 33 -2.18 -1.36 9.72
CA GLU A 33 -1.31 -0.57 8.84
C GLU A 33 0.10 -1.17 8.90
N LEU A 34 0.52 -1.76 7.78
CA LEU A 34 1.83 -2.40 7.65
C LEU A 34 2.88 -1.37 7.23
N ASN A 35 2.51 -0.50 6.29
CA ASN A 35 3.40 0.52 5.78
C ASN A 35 2.61 1.79 5.38
N ARG A 36 3.26 2.94 5.56
CA ARG A 36 2.83 4.25 5.08
C ARG A 36 4.06 4.99 4.58
N PHE A 37 3.98 5.47 3.36
CA PHE A 37 5.11 6.09 2.67
C PHE A 37 4.69 7.33 1.89
N ASP A 38 5.65 8.21 1.63
CA ASP A 38 5.47 9.34 0.74
C ASP A 38 5.52 8.86 -0.73
N ASN A 39 4.72 9.49 -1.59
CA ASN A 39 4.72 9.25 -3.03
C ASN A 39 5.03 10.56 -3.77
N PRO A 40 6.25 11.09 -3.66
CA PRO A 40 6.63 12.28 -4.40
C PRO A 40 6.70 11.97 -5.90
N PRO A 41 6.17 12.84 -6.77
CA PRO A 41 6.39 12.69 -8.20
C PRO A 41 7.87 12.95 -8.52
N VAL A 42 8.31 12.45 -9.67
CA VAL A 42 9.63 12.73 -10.23
C VAL A 42 9.49 13.59 -11.47
N GLU A 43 10.35 14.59 -11.61
CA GLU A 43 10.40 15.44 -12.79
C GLU A 43 11.36 14.84 -13.82
N LEU A 44 10.86 14.63 -15.03
CA LEU A 44 11.62 14.18 -16.20
C LEU A 44 11.54 15.27 -17.30
N PRO A 45 12.37 15.23 -18.34
CA PRO A 45 12.27 16.19 -19.45
C PRO A 45 10.88 16.24 -20.13
N SER A 46 10.07 15.19 -19.99
CA SER A 46 8.68 15.11 -20.47
C SER A 46 7.63 15.63 -19.46
N GLY A 47 8.04 16.11 -18.29
CA GLY A 47 7.17 16.61 -17.22
C GLY A 47 7.15 15.74 -15.95
N TRP A 48 6.09 15.87 -15.16
CA TRP A 48 5.91 15.14 -13.89
C TRP A 48 5.40 13.72 -14.10
N HIS A 49 6.04 12.76 -13.43
CA HIS A 49 5.72 11.34 -13.53
C HIS A 49 5.65 10.71 -12.13
N TRP A 50 4.94 9.59 -12.02
CA TRP A 50 5.04 8.73 -10.84
C TRP A 50 6.35 7.94 -10.87
N ASN A 51 7.02 7.85 -9.73
CA ASN A 51 8.16 6.96 -9.57
C ASN A 51 7.66 5.51 -9.34
N ILE A 52 7.38 4.79 -10.42
CA ILE A 52 6.81 3.44 -10.37
C ILE A 52 7.71 2.45 -9.61
N THR A 53 9.03 2.57 -9.75
CA THR A 53 9.98 1.69 -9.05
C THR A 53 9.95 1.95 -7.55
N ALA A 54 9.93 3.21 -7.12
CA ALA A 54 9.80 3.55 -5.71
C ALA A 54 8.43 3.11 -5.15
N LEU A 55 7.34 3.31 -5.89
CA LEU A 55 6.02 2.82 -5.50
C LEU A 55 6.03 1.31 -5.25
N TYR A 56 6.61 0.53 -6.16
CA TYR A 56 6.69 -0.93 -6.00
C TYR A 56 7.58 -1.34 -4.82
N GLN A 57 8.72 -0.67 -4.64
CA GLN A 57 9.60 -0.94 -3.49
C GLN A 57 8.87 -0.69 -2.17
N ASN A 58 8.18 0.45 -2.04
CA ASN A 58 7.40 0.76 -0.84
C ASN A 58 6.23 -0.21 -0.60
N ILE A 59 5.72 -0.89 -1.63
CA ILE A 59 4.69 -1.94 -1.45
C ILE A 59 5.31 -3.22 -0.86
N LEU A 60 6.58 -3.49 -1.15
CA LEU A 60 7.30 -4.69 -0.70
C LEU A 60 7.97 -4.53 0.67
N ASP A 61 8.30 -3.29 1.05
CA ASP A 61 8.85 -2.91 2.36
C ASP A 61 7.79 -3.04 3.48
#